data_AF-A0A4R5A957-F1
#
_entry.id   AF-A0A4R5A957-F1
#
_cell.length_a   1.000
_cell.length_b   1.000
_cell.length_c   1.000
_cell.angle_alpha   90.00
_cell.angle_beta   90.00
_cell.angle_gamma   90.00
#
_symmetry.space_group_name_H-M   'P 1'
#
loop_
_entity.id
_entity.type
_entity.pdbx_description
1 polymer ?
#
loop_
_entity_poly.entity_id
_entity_poly.type
_entity_poly.pdbx_seq_one_letter_code
_entity_poly.pdbx_strand_id
1 'polypeptide(L)'
;MTVTSRPSRRSLVTGTLAGLGLAAAGERVAAAPRAPRILVATNEPWGTYHVRPLLPEIARRGWDVRQLVPDRSQIAPGETVPVVTPDDEPAADLLVVTGATDWPADCAAAFGRHTPLAASSLAYLNAAEAPRAHEFERRQRLVTSSSAAEGRSFAGHLGTRRRVRVVGSPQTDALPTPAPEPDTVLVLTSVTYADQTGGAAPGTQLLLDAAAALQAAGKHIVVGLHPRENPALWSRYEISPVPSLQASARAEVAIGIPGTVFPLIAAAGVPVVGCVDPRLVVPDYLLAVCSSLIGTAAEALPAVETAALPDPGVLEDVVGPIGGSAARLLDTWGRAARPRHD
;
A
#
# COMPACT_ATOMS: atom_id res chain seq x y z
N MET A 1 -21.88 -20.23 -56.57
CA MET A 1 -21.88 -19.61 -57.91
C MET A 1 -22.52 -18.23 -57.80
N THR A 2 -21.86 -17.23 -58.41
CA THR A 2 -22.31 -15.85 -58.73
C THR A 2 -22.79 -14.98 -57.56
N VAL A 3 -22.09 -13.93 -57.08
CA VAL A 3 -21.36 -12.77 -57.66
C VAL A 3 -22.04 -11.50 -57.12
N THR A 4 -21.26 -10.80 -56.29
CA THR A 4 -21.19 -9.36 -55.98
C THR A 4 -22.11 -8.37 -56.71
N SER A 5 -22.56 -7.32 -55.99
CA SER A 5 -22.18 -5.93 -56.30
C SER A 5 -22.70 -4.90 -55.27
N ARG A 6 -21.79 -4.05 -54.77
CA ARG A 6 -22.02 -2.62 -54.48
C ARG A 6 -21.00 -1.86 -55.37
N PRO A 7 -21.05 -0.53 -55.60
CA PRO A 7 -22.03 0.52 -55.25
C PRO A 7 -22.39 1.44 -56.46
N SER A 8 -23.24 2.46 -56.28
CA SER A 8 -23.28 3.63 -57.19
C SER A 8 -23.67 4.92 -56.45
N ARG A 9 -22.97 6.01 -56.79
CA ARG A 9 -23.06 7.37 -56.24
C ARG A 9 -23.70 8.32 -57.26
N ARG A 10 -24.45 9.30 -56.73
CA ARG A 10 -24.81 10.65 -57.27
C ARG A 10 -25.89 10.77 -58.36
N SER A 11 -26.96 11.51 -58.04
CA SER A 11 -27.08 12.92 -58.47
C SER A 11 -28.17 13.68 -57.70
N LEU A 12 -27.88 14.97 -57.48
CA LEU A 12 -28.66 16.02 -56.82
C LEU A 12 -29.66 16.67 -57.77
N VAL A 13 -30.83 17.10 -57.26
CA VAL A 13 -31.61 18.28 -57.70
C VAL A 13 -32.38 18.81 -56.47
N THR A 14 -31.87 19.84 -55.79
CA THR A 14 -32.42 21.22 -55.70
C THR A 14 -33.91 21.38 -55.33
N GLY A 15 -34.15 21.96 -54.14
CA GLY A 15 -35.42 22.53 -53.71
C GLY A 15 -35.21 23.41 -52.47
N THR A 16 -35.50 24.69 -52.62
CA THR A 16 -35.09 25.85 -51.80
C THR A 16 -36.03 26.21 -50.64
N LEU A 17 -35.41 26.78 -49.59
CA LEU A 17 -35.83 27.92 -48.75
C LEU A 17 -36.91 27.77 -47.65
N ALA A 18 -36.44 28.16 -46.45
CA ALA A 18 -37.04 29.08 -45.47
C ALA A 18 -37.46 28.45 -44.12
N GLY A 19 -36.70 28.81 -43.08
CA GLY A 19 -37.01 28.49 -41.69
C GLY A 19 -35.92 29.01 -40.76
N LEU A 20 -35.93 30.31 -40.51
CA LEU A 20 -35.12 31.00 -39.50
C LEU A 20 -35.27 30.33 -38.13
N GLY A 21 -34.15 29.88 -37.57
CA GLY A 21 -34.06 29.35 -36.23
C GLY A 21 -32.61 29.26 -35.79
N LEU A 22 -31.95 30.42 -35.61
CA LEU A 22 -30.67 30.53 -34.90
C LEU A 22 -30.92 30.24 -33.41
N ALA A 23 -31.16 28.97 -33.08
CA ALA A 23 -30.83 28.47 -31.77
C ALA A 23 -29.33 28.19 -31.80
N ALA A 24 -28.54 29.15 -31.30
CA ALA A 24 -27.19 28.86 -30.86
C ALA A 24 -27.29 27.86 -29.70
N ALA A 25 -27.41 26.58 -30.05
CA ALA A 25 -27.06 25.50 -29.15
C ALA A 25 -25.55 25.64 -28.94
N GLY A 26 -25.19 26.47 -27.96
CA GLY A 26 -23.87 26.41 -27.38
C GLY A 26 -23.73 25.00 -26.83
N GLU A 27 -23.11 24.13 -27.62
CA GLU A 27 -22.50 22.91 -27.10
C GLU A 27 -21.58 23.39 -25.99
N ARG A 28 -22.07 23.28 -24.74
CA ARG A 28 -21.19 23.22 -23.59
C ARG A 28 -20.37 21.98 -23.84
N VAL A 29 -19.22 22.15 -24.51
CA VAL A 29 -18.14 21.19 -24.47
C VAL A 29 -17.88 21.04 -22.98
N ALA A 30 -18.40 19.97 -22.39
CA ALA A 30 -18.15 19.65 -21.00
C ALA A 30 -16.63 19.54 -20.92
N ALA A 31 -15.99 20.52 -20.26
CA ALA A 31 -14.56 20.50 -20.06
C ALA A 31 -14.22 19.12 -19.48
N ALA A 32 -13.30 18.41 -20.14
CA ALA A 32 -12.88 17.10 -19.66
C ALA A 32 -12.55 17.24 -18.17
N PRO A 33 -13.08 16.37 -17.29
CA PRO A 33 -12.87 16.51 -15.86
C PRO A 33 -11.36 16.52 -15.60
N ARG A 34 -10.86 17.62 -15.03
CA ARG A 34 -9.44 17.76 -14.70
C ARG A 34 -9.02 16.60 -13.79
N ALA A 35 -7.86 16.03 -14.06
CA ALA A 35 -7.26 15.03 -13.18
C ALA A 35 -7.14 15.56 -11.75
N PRO A 36 -7.56 14.80 -10.72
CA PRO A 36 -7.49 15.26 -9.34
C PRO A 36 -6.03 15.43 -8.90
N ARG A 37 -5.78 16.44 -8.07
CA ARG A 37 -4.53 16.66 -7.34
C ARG A 37 -4.68 16.05 -5.96
N ILE A 38 -3.94 15.00 -5.67
CA ILE A 38 -4.01 14.26 -4.42
C ILE A 38 -2.66 14.37 -3.74
N LEU A 39 -2.67 14.81 -2.49
CA LEU A 39 -1.49 14.80 -1.64
C LEU A 39 -1.58 13.67 -0.64
N VAL A 40 -0.49 12.94 -0.43
CA VAL A 40 -0.42 11.81 0.51
C VAL A 40 0.56 12.14 1.63
N ALA A 41 0.09 12.20 2.87
CA ALA A 41 0.92 12.33 4.07
C ALA A 41 0.96 11.00 4.82
N THR A 42 2.13 10.37 4.83
CA THR A 42 2.37 9.05 5.41
C THR A 42 2.79 9.16 6.88
N ASN A 43 2.60 8.12 7.72
CA ASN A 43 3.15 8.15 9.09
C ASN A 43 4.68 8.05 9.11
N GLU A 44 5.29 7.58 8.02
CA GLU A 44 6.74 7.58 7.77
C GLU A 44 7.01 8.65 6.69
N PRO A 45 7.34 9.90 7.06
CA PRO A 45 7.18 11.05 6.16
C PRO A 45 7.98 10.95 4.86
N TRP A 46 9.16 10.31 4.89
CA TRP A 46 10.02 10.07 3.73
C TRP A 46 9.86 8.66 3.11
N GLY A 47 8.99 7.81 3.68
CA GLY A 47 8.74 6.43 3.26
C GLY A 47 7.96 6.33 1.95
N THR A 48 8.60 6.63 0.81
CA THR A 48 7.98 6.61 -0.53
C THR A 48 7.49 5.23 -0.98
N TYR A 49 8.00 4.17 -0.36
CA TYR A 49 7.60 2.79 -0.65
C TYR A 49 6.10 2.50 -0.37
N HIS A 50 5.41 3.34 0.41
CA HIS A 50 3.95 3.23 0.58
C HIS A 50 3.15 3.72 -0.63
N VAL A 51 3.68 4.70 -1.37
CA VAL A 51 3.02 5.30 -2.54
C VAL A 51 3.48 4.64 -3.85
N ARG A 52 4.73 4.15 -3.89
CA ARG A 52 5.34 3.50 -5.07
C ARG A 52 4.44 2.44 -5.74
N PRO A 53 3.73 1.55 -5.00
CA PRO A 53 2.84 0.56 -5.60
C PRO A 53 1.68 1.15 -6.42
N LEU A 54 1.35 2.43 -6.22
CA LEU A 54 0.28 3.12 -6.97
C LEU A 54 0.75 3.69 -8.30
N LEU A 55 2.07 3.85 -8.51
CA LEU A 55 2.61 4.58 -9.67
C LEU A 55 2.13 4.05 -11.03
N PRO A 56 2.05 2.72 -11.29
CA PRO A 56 1.56 2.23 -12.57
C PRO A 56 0.13 2.69 -12.87
N GLU A 57 -0.74 2.66 -11.86
CA GLU A 57 -2.14 3.04 -11.99
C GLU A 57 -2.32 4.57 -12.03
N ILE A 58 -1.52 5.33 -11.27
CA ILE A 58 -1.47 6.80 -11.34
C ILE A 58 -1.10 7.24 -12.76
N ALA A 59 -0.04 6.65 -13.33
CA ALA A 59 0.43 6.95 -14.67
C ALA A 59 -0.63 6.60 -15.72
N ARG A 60 -1.28 5.42 -15.60
CA ARG A 60 -2.37 5.00 -16.50
C ARG A 60 -3.54 5.99 -16.52
N ARG A 61 -3.83 6.64 -15.40
CA ARG A 61 -4.93 7.61 -15.27
C ARG A 61 -4.53 9.05 -15.58
N GLY A 62 -3.25 9.36 -15.68
CA GLY A 62 -2.75 10.74 -15.78
C GLY A 62 -3.11 11.58 -14.56
N TRP A 63 -3.14 10.98 -13.36
CA TRP A 63 -3.47 11.68 -12.11
C TRP A 63 -2.24 12.37 -11.51
N ASP A 64 -2.47 13.49 -10.81
CA ASP A 64 -1.42 14.17 -10.06
C ASP A 64 -1.48 13.71 -8.59
N VAL A 65 -0.73 12.66 -8.27
CA VAL A 65 -0.61 12.14 -6.90
C VAL A 65 0.82 12.33 -6.43
N ARG A 66 0.99 13.06 -5.33
CA ARG A 66 2.31 13.36 -4.77
C ARG A 66 2.35 13.05 -3.27
N GLN A 67 3.49 12.61 -2.79
CA GLN A 67 3.71 12.47 -1.34
C GLN A 67 4.18 13.81 -0.76
N LEU A 68 3.56 14.20 0.35
CA LEU A 68 4.02 15.30 1.19
C LEU A 68 5.14 14.81 2.09
N VAL A 69 6.30 15.47 1.98
CA VAL A 69 7.50 15.21 2.78
C VAL A 69 7.87 16.48 3.55
N PRO A 70 8.49 16.38 4.75
CA PRO A 70 8.91 17.56 5.50
C PRO A 70 9.94 18.38 4.72
N ASP A 71 10.89 17.66 4.12
CA ASP A 71 11.93 18.18 3.24
C ASP A 71 12.40 17.05 2.31
N ARG A 72 13.35 17.36 1.42
CA ARG A 72 13.92 16.38 0.47
C ARG A 72 15.20 15.69 0.97
N SER A 73 15.60 15.90 2.23
CA SER A 73 16.91 15.46 2.76
C SER A 73 17.07 13.95 2.83
N GLN A 74 15.97 13.20 3.03
CA GLN A 74 15.98 11.73 3.10
C GLN A 74 15.38 11.06 1.87
N ILE A 75 15.18 11.80 0.78
CA ILE A 75 14.72 11.22 -0.48
C ILE A 75 15.93 10.72 -1.26
N ALA A 76 15.93 9.42 -1.54
CA ALA A 76 17.02 8.78 -2.26
C ALA A 76 17.22 9.40 -3.66
N PRO A 77 18.47 9.56 -4.13
CA PRO A 77 18.73 9.90 -5.52
C PRO A 77 18.05 8.90 -6.47
N GLY A 78 17.34 9.41 -7.47
CA GLY A 78 16.62 8.55 -8.43
C GLY A 78 15.27 8.03 -7.93
N GLU A 79 14.76 8.50 -6.79
CA GLU A 79 13.38 8.23 -6.39
C GLU A 79 12.39 8.64 -7.48
N THR A 80 11.40 7.78 -7.71
CA THR A 80 10.41 7.89 -8.79
C THR A 80 9.05 8.36 -8.30
N VAL A 81 8.76 8.23 -7.00
CA VAL A 81 7.55 8.78 -6.40
C VAL A 81 7.63 10.31 -6.42
N PRO A 82 6.66 11.02 -7.03
CA PRO A 82 6.63 12.47 -6.98
C PRO A 82 6.47 12.98 -5.53
N VAL A 83 7.37 13.85 -5.08
CA VAL A 83 7.36 14.44 -3.74
C VAL A 83 7.24 15.96 -3.77
N VAL A 84 6.55 16.52 -2.78
CA VAL A 84 6.41 17.98 -2.56
C VAL A 84 6.56 18.29 -1.07
N THR A 85 7.02 19.50 -0.75
CA THR A 85 7.09 20.01 0.61
C THR A 85 5.95 20.99 0.88
N PRO A 86 5.59 21.26 2.14
CA PRO A 86 4.64 22.33 2.48
C PRO A 86 5.05 23.70 1.92
N ASP A 87 6.35 23.99 1.87
CA ASP A 87 6.92 25.25 1.34
C ASP A 87 6.66 25.44 -0.17
N ASP A 88 6.37 24.36 -0.91
CA ASP A 88 5.99 24.44 -2.32
C ASP A 88 4.55 24.97 -2.51
N GLU A 89 3.82 25.23 -1.41
CA GLU A 89 2.39 25.60 -1.37
C GLU A 89 1.51 24.77 -2.34
N PRO A 90 1.60 23.42 -2.31
CA PRO A 90 0.95 22.62 -3.33
C PRO A 90 -0.58 22.71 -3.19
N ALA A 91 -1.29 22.79 -4.30
CA ALA A 91 -2.75 22.75 -4.26
C ALA A 91 -3.26 21.30 -4.24
N ALA A 92 -4.25 21.01 -3.38
CA ALA A 92 -4.85 19.69 -3.23
C ALA A 92 -6.36 19.71 -3.44
N ASP A 93 -6.87 18.76 -4.21
CA ASP A 93 -8.31 18.45 -4.28
C ASP A 93 -8.69 17.40 -3.22
N LEU A 94 -7.71 16.65 -2.69
CA LEU A 94 -7.84 15.72 -1.57
C LEU A 94 -6.50 15.59 -0.83
N LEU A 95 -6.55 15.64 0.50
CA LEU A 95 -5.45 15.20 1.36
C LEU A 95 -5.72 13.76 1.83
N VAL A 96 -4.82 12.85 1.51
CA VAL A 96 -4.80 11.49 2.03
C VAL A 96 -3.82 11.44 3.20
N VAL A 97 -4.28 10.93 4.34
CA VAL A 97 -3.42 10.64 5.50
C VAL A 97 -3.39 9.13 5.72
N THR A 98 -2.22 8.56 6.03
CA THR A 98 -2.11 7.12 6.30
C THR A 98 -2.20 6.75 7.77
N GLY A 99 -2.40 7.75 8.64
CA GLY A 99 -2.59 7.62 10.07
C GLY A 99 -2.71 8.99 10.71
N ALA A 100 -2.52 9.03 12.02
CA ALA A 100 -2.82 10.17 12.89
C ALA A 100 -1.67 10.47 13.86
N THR A 101 -0.44 10.18 13.44
CA THR A 101 0.77 10.66 14.12
C THR A 101 1.03 12.13 13.77
N ASP A 102 2.08 12.72 14.34
CA ASP A 102 2.33 14.17 14.24
C ASP A 102 2.39 14.66 12.79
N TRP A 103 3.16 14.02 11.91
CA TRP A 103 3.32 14.51 10.54
C TRP A 103 2.02 14.54 9.70
N PRO A 104 1.23 13.45 9.60
CA PRO A 104 -0.06 13.52 8.93
C PRO A 104 -1.03 14.53 9.56
N ALA A 105 -0.98 14.71 10.88
CA ALA A 105 -1.82 15.68 11.57
C ALA A 105 -1.40 17.13 11.31
N ASP A 106 -0.10 17.41 11.26
CA ASP A 106 0.45 18.71 10.89
C ASP A 106 0.13 19.07 9.44
N CYS A 107 0.24 18.10 8.52
CA CYS A 107 -0.25 18.25 7.15
C CYS A 107 -1.76 18.57 7.15
N ALA A 108 -2.56 17.81 7.88
CA ALA A 108 -4.00 18.08 7.96
C ALA A 108 -4.29 19.49 8.51
N ALA A 109 -3.53 20.00 9.46
CA ALA A 109 -3.67 21.36 9.97
C ALA A 109 -3.30 22.41 8.90
N ALA A 110 -2.16 22.25 8.23
CA ALA A 110 -1.62 23.19 7.24
C ALA A 110 -2.55 23.38 6.02
N PHE A 111 -3.12 22.29 5.48
CA PHE A 111 -4.01 22.36 4.31
C PHE A 111 -5.43 22.86 4.64
N GLY A 112 -5.70 23.15 5.91
CA GLY A 112 -6.86 23.91 6.35
C GLY A 112 -8.21 23.21 6.19
N ARG A 113 -9.26 23.87 6.69
CA ARG A 113 -10.57 23.23 6.90
C ARG A 113 -11.33 22.84 5.61
N HIS A 114 -10.95 23.41 4.48
CA HIS A 114 -11.67 23.29 3.21
C HIS A 114 -11.17 22.15 2.33
N THR A 115 -9.96 21.66 2.59
CA THR A 115 -9.40 20.51 1.87
C THR A 115 -10.03 19.23 2.43
N PRO A 116 -10.71 18.41 1.61
CA PRO A 116 -11.28 17.17 2.09
C PRO A 116 -10.18 16.18 2.47
N LEU A 117 -10.46 15.33 3.46
CA LEU A 117 -9.51 14.37 3.98
C LEU A 117 -9.98 12.93 3.73
N ALA A 118 -9.09 12.06 3.25
CA ALA A 118 -9.27 10.62 3.24
C ALA A 118 -8.24 9.99 4.18
N ALA A 119 -8.68 9.11 5.07
CA ALA A 119 -7.75 8.28 5.83
C ALA A 119 -7.62 6.93 5.11
N SER A 120 -6.42 6.57 4.69
CA SER A 120 -6.17 5.35 3.92
C SER A 120 -5.00 4.58 4.50
N SER A 121 -5.25 3.40 5.06
CA SER A 121 -4.18 2.53 5.54
C SER A 121 -3.39 2.00 4.34
N LEU A 122 -2.11 2.39 4.27
CA LEU A 122 -1.10 1.90 3.31
C LEU A 122 0.02 1.11 4.00
N ALA A 123 -0.07 1.02 5.33
CA ALA A 123 0.79 0.26 6.23
C ALA A 123 -0.01 -0.04 7.50
N TYR A 124 0.39 -1.10 8.22
CA TYR A 124 -0.28 -1.44 9.47
C TYR A 124 -0.10 -0.34 10.51
N LEU A 125 -1.12 -0.22 11.36
CA LEU A 125 -1.10 0.60 12.57
C LEU A 125 -1.75 -0.18 13.70
N ASN A 126 -1.32 0.11 14.92
CA ASN A 126 -1.93 -0.45 16.12
C ASN A 126 -3.35 0.09 16.31
N ALA A 127 -4.21 -0.72 16.93
CA ALA A 127 -5.62 -0.36 17.12
C ALA A 127 -5.86 0.70 18.21
N ALA A 128 -4.82 1.04 18.98
CA ALA A 128 -4.91 2.10 19.99
C ALA A 128 -5.13 3.45 19.31
N GLU A 129 -6.15 4.18 19.77
CA GLU A 129 -6.47 5.49 19.23
C GLU A 129 -5.28 6.44 19.35
N ALA A 130 -4.89 7.05 18.24
CA ALA A 130 -3.79 7.99 18.21
C ALA A 130 -4.19 9.31 18.90
N PRO A 131 -3.28 9.98 19.64
CA PRO A 131 -3.59 11.20 20.38
C PRO A 131 -4.24 12.31 19.54
N ARG A 132 -3.88 12.39 18.25
CA ARG A 132 -4.33 13.43 17.31
C ARG A 132 -5.42 12.96 16.34
N ALA A 133 -5.99 11.77 16.53
CA ALA A 133 -7.04 11.22 15.67
C ALA A 133 -8.28 12.14 15.59
N HIS A 134 -8.65 12.74 16.73
CA HIS A 134 -9.78 13.67 16.85
C HIS A 134 -9.71 14.88 15.89
N GLU A 135 -8.51 15.27 15.43
CA GLU A 135 -8.32 16.41 14.52
C GLU A 135 -8.90 16.15 13.11
N PHE A 136 -9.20 14.89 12.78
CA PHE A 136 -9.66 14.47 11.45
C PHE A 136 -11.18 14.37 11.33
N GLU A 137 -11.90 14.21 12.45
CA GLU A 137 -13.30 13.77 12.50
C GLU A 137 -14.24 14.58 11.60
N ARG A 138 -14.06 15.91 11.58
CA ARG A 138 -14.93 16.84 10.86
C ARG A 138 -14.74 16.82 9.35
N ARG A 139 -13.54 16.48 8.87
CA ARG A 139 -13.14 16.61 7.45
C ARG A 139 -12.98 15.29 6.74
N GLN A 140 -12.84 14.20 7.50
CA GLN A 140 -12.72 12.86 6.97
C GLN A 140 -13.95 12.53 6.12
N ARG A 141 -13.76 12.32 4.82
CA ARG A 141 -14.81 11.91 3.86
C ARG A 141 -14.82 10.42 3.61
N LEU A 142 -13.66 9.78 3.79
CA LEU A 142 -13.41 8.41 3.41
C LEU A 142 -12.44 7.77 4.40
N VAL A 143 -12.69 6.50 4.72
CA VAL A 143 -11.73 5.63 5.40
C VAL A 143 -11.55 4.38 4.55
N THR A 144 -10.31 4.02 4.23
CA THR A 144 -10.00 2.79 3.47
C THR A 144 -8.94 1.93 4.17
N SER A 145 -9.01 0.63 3.91
CA SER A 145 -8.02 -0.36 4.33
C SER A 145 -7.80 -1.41 3.24
N SER A 146 -6.70 -2.16 3.35
CA SER A 146 -6.40 -3.28 2.46
C SER A 146 -7.35 -4.43 2.70
N SER A 147 -7.67 -4.71 3.96
CA SER A 147 -8.48 -5.85 4.38
C SER A 147 -9.49 -5.50 5.46
N ALA A 148 -10.39 -6.44 5.78
CA ALA A 148 -11.35 -6.27 6.85
C ALA A 148 -10.66 -6.24 8.22
N ALA A 149 -9.67 -7.10 8.45
CA ALA A 149 -8.91 -7.14 9.69
C ALA A 149 -8.09 -5.86 9.92
N GLU A 150 -7.35 -5.41 8.91
CA GLU A 150 -6.64 -4.13 8.97
C GLU A 150 -7.62 -2.97 9.17
N GLY A 151 -8.80 -3.02 8.54
CA GLY A 151 -9.83 -2.01 8.69
C GLY A 151 -10.33 -1.87 10.13
N ARG A 152 -10.45 -2.97 10.88
CA ARG A 152 -10.81 -2.93 12.32
C ARG A 152 -9.71 -2.25 13.14
N SER A 153 -8.44 -2.59 12.89
CA SER A 153 -7.30 -1.94 13.58
C SER A 153 -7.23 -0.45 13.25
N PHE A 154 -7.33 -0.10 11.96
CA PHE A 154 -7.22 1.28 11.50
C PHE A 154 -8.40 2.15 11.95
N ALA A 155 -9.62 1.59 12.06
CA ALA A 155 -10.74 2.29 12.66
C ALA A 155 -10.47 2.63 14.14
N GLY A 156 -9.89 1.69 14.90
CA GLY A 156 -9.43 1.91 16.27
C GLY A 156 -8.37 3.01 16.37
N HIS A 157 -7.33 2.93 15.53
CA HIS A 157 -6.27 3.96 15.43
C HIS A 157 -6.83 5.37 15.24
N LEU A 158 -7.88 5.48 14.43
CA LEU A 158 -8.53 6.76 14.10
C LEU A 158 -9.65 7.15 15.08
N GLY A 159 -9.97 6.36 16.09
CA GLY A 159 -11.09 6.61 17.01
C GLY A 159 -12.45 6.66 16.31
N THR A 160 -12.57 6.12 15.10
CA THR A 160 -13.72 6.37 14.22
C THR A 160 -14.70 5.20 14.18
N ARG A 161 -16.00 5.53 14.15
CA ARG A 161 -17.08 4.56 13.88
C ARG A 161 -17.54 4.56 12.42
N ARG A 162 -16.88 5.34 11.57
CA ARG A 162 -17.23 5.40 10.14
C ARG A 162 -16.94 4.07 9.48
N ARG A 163 -17.75 3.72 8.48
CA ARG A 163 -17.52 2.53 7.67
C ARG A 163 -16.16 2.62 6.97
N VAL A 164 -15.30 1.65 7.23
CA VAL A 164 -14.05 1.44 6.49
C VAL A 164 -14.37 0.71 5.19
N ARG A 165 -13.86 1.24 4.08
CA ARG A 165 -13.98 0.60 2.77
C ARG A 165 -12.73 -0.22 2.49
N VAL A 166 -12.91 -1.53 2.42
CA VAL A 166 -11.87 -2.47 1.99
C VAL A 166 -11.63 -2.28 0.49
N VAL A 167 -10.39 -2.02 0.10
CA VAL A 167 -9.99 -1.80 -1.30
C VAL A 167 -8.90 -2.77 -1.78
N GLY A 168 -8.32 -3.58 -0.90
CA GLY A 168 -7.14 -4.39 -1.19
C GLY A 168 -5.85 -3.57 -1.08
N SER A 169 -4.72 -4.26 -0.94
CA SER A 169 -3.40 -3.62 -0.96
C SER A 169 -2.92 -3.47 -2.41
N PRO A 170 -2.52 -2.27 -2.88
CA PRO A 170 -1.91 -2.09 -4.20
C PRO A 170 -0.71 -2.99 -4.47
N GLN A 171 -0.02 -3.46 -3.42
CA GLN A 171 1.10 -4.40 -3.54
C GLN A 171 0.66 -5.79 -4.04
N THR A 172 -0.63 -6.12 -3.92
CA THR A 172 -1.20 -7.38 -4.45
C THR A 172 -1.53 -7.34 -5.95
N ASP A 173 -1.35 -6.19 -6.62
CA ASP A 173 -1.67 -6.07 -8.05
C ASP A 173 -0.65 -6.78 -8.95
N ALA A 174 0.55 -7.04 -8.43
CA ALA A 174 1.64 -7.73 -9.11
C ALA A 174 2.29 -8.76 -8.18
N LEU A 175 1.47 -9.64 -7.57
CA LEU A 175 1.99 -10.78 -6.81
C LEU A 175 2.90 -11.63 -7.70
N PRO A 176 4.03 -12.13 -7.17
CA PRO A 176 4.90 -12.99 -7.96
C PRO A 176 4.22 -14.34 -8.24
N THR A 177 4.68 -15.01 -9.29
CA THR A 177 4.37 -16.43 -9.49
C THR A 177 5.30 -17.28 -8.63
N PRO A 178 4.79 -18.21 -7.81
CA PRO A 178 5.62 -19.10 -7.01
C PRO A 178 6.59 -19.92 -7.87
N ALA A 179 7.85 -19.95 -7.46
CA ALA A 179 8.92 -20.75 -8.02
C ALA A 179 9.93 -21.11 -6.91
N PRO A 180 9.48 -21.86 -5.88
CA PRO A 180 10.30 -22.12 -4.71
C PRO A 180 11.56 -22.91 -5.08
N GLU A 181 12.69 -22.46 -4.54
CA GLU A 181 13.99 -23.14 -4.60
C GLU A 181 14.11 -24.10 -3.40
N PRO A 182 14.64 -25.32 -3.59
CA PRO A 182 14.76 -26.28 -2.49
C PRO A 182 15.51 -25.69 -1.29
N ASP A 183 15.01 -26.00 -0.08
CA ASP A 183 15.61 -25.61 1.20
C ASP A 183 15.79 -24.09 1.39
N THR A 184 15.08 -23.27 0.62
CA THR A 184 15.23 -21.81 0.64
C THR A 184 14.23 -21.14 1.58
N VAL A 185 14.77 -20.38 2.54
CA VAL A 185 14.01 -19.60 3.51
C VAL A 185 14.24 -18.10 3.26
N LEU A 186 13.14 -17.35 3.14
CA LEU A 186 13.19 -15.90 3.10
C LEU A 186 13.15 -15.31 4.51
N VAL A 187 14.23 -14.67 4.93
CA VAL A 187 14.29 -13.89 6.17
C VAL A 187 13.80 -12.47 5.89
N LEU A 188 12.70 -12.08 6.53
CA LEU A 188 12.08 -10.77 6.42
C LEU A 188 12.56 -9.89 7.58
N THR A 189 13.36 -8.88 7.26
CA THR A 189 13.91 -7.99 8.27
C THR A 189 12.90 -6.90 8.66
N SER A 190 13.21 -6.18 9.74
CA SER A 190 12.45 -5.03 10.20
C SER A 190 13.40 -3.90 10.56
N VAL A 191 12.86 -2.77 11.01
CA VAL A 191 13.67 -1.59 11.37
C VAL A 191 14.41 -1.85 12.68
N THR A 192 15.74 -1.83 12.67
CA THR A 192 16.57 -2.17 13.84
C THR A 192 16.93 -0.97 14.71
N TYR A 193 16.70 0.25 14.23
CA TYR A 193 17.00 1.50 14.93
C TYR A 193 15.88 2.52 14.73
N ALA A 194 15.58 3.29 15.77
CA ALA A 194 14.67 4.43 15.63
C ALA A 194 15.43 5.58 14.98
N ASP A 195 14.76 6.33 14.12
CA ASP A 195 15.30 7.53 13.48
C ASP A 195 14.17 8.55 13.24
N GLN A 196 14.45 9.59 12.48
CA GLN A 196 13.48 10.64 12.15
C GLN A 196 12.30 10.13 11.31
N THR A 197 12.42 8.97 10.67
CA THR A 197 11.38 8.39 9.81
C THR A 197 10.45 7.44 10.57
N GLY A 198 10.81 6.98 11.77
CA GLY A 198 9.95 6.18 12.65
C GLY A 198 10.70 5.33 13.68
N GLY A 199 9.95 4.51 14.43
CA GLY A 199 10.50 3.64 15.49
C GLY A 199 11.24 2.39 14.99
N ALA A 200 11.92 1.70 15.92
CA ALA A 200 12.50 0.37 15.72
C ALA A 200 11.53 -0.73 16.13
N ALA A 201 11.68 -1.92 15.53
CA ALA A 201 11.00 -3.14 15.94
C ALA A 201 11.92 -4.00 16.82
N PRO A 202 11.47 -4.40 18.02
CA PRO A 202 12.15 -5.42 18.82
C PRO A 202 12.23 -6.78 18.08
N GLY A 203 13.18 -7.63 18.46
CA GLY A 203 13.31 -9.00 17.93
C GLY A 203 14.41 -9.22 16.89
N THR A 204 15.23 -8.21 16.58
CA THR A 204 16.35 -8.35 15.63
C THR A 204 17.32 -9.47 16.01
N GLN A 205 17.71 -9.55 17.28
CA GLN A 205 18.64 -10.58 17.73
C GLN A 205 18.03 -11.98 17.60
N LEU A 206 16.76 -12.13 17.99
CA LEU A 206 16.01 -13.37 17.79
C LEU A 206 16.01 -13.78 16.31
N LEU A 207 15.78 -12.85 15.40
CA LEU A 207 15.77 -13.13 13.97
C LEU A 207 17.17 -13.50 13.43
N LEU A 208 18.21 -12.81 13.86
CA LEU A 208 19.61 -13.13 13.50
C LEU A 208 20.02 -14.53 13.99
N ASP A 209 19.62 -14.89 15.21
CA ASP A 209 19.90 -16.19 15.80
C ASP A 209 19.08 -17.30 15.13
N ALA A 210 17.81 -17.04 14.79
CA ALA A 210 16.98 -17.95 14.01
C ALA A 210 17.57 -18.20 12.61
N ALA A 211 18.02 -17.15 11.91
CA ALA A 211 18.68 -17.27 10.61
C ALA A 211 20.00 -18.07 10.71
N ALA A 212 20.75 -17.92 11.80
CA ALA A 212 21.95 -18.72 12.06
C ALA A 212 21.62 -20.21 12.27
N ALA A 213 20.58 -20.49 13.07
CA ALA A 213 20.13 -21.86 13.34
C ALA A 213 19.64 -22.56 12.06
N LEU A 214 18.87 -21.87 11.23
CA LEU A 214 18.39 -22.39 9.94
C LEU A 214 19.54 -22.66 8.96
N GLN A 215 20.50 -21.74 8.85
CA GLN A 215 21.70 -21.95 8.01
C GLN A 215 22.53 -23.15 8.51
N ALA A 216 22.70 -23.30 9.83
CA ALA A 216 23.41 -24.43 10.43
C ALA A 216 22.70 -25.78 10.17
N ALA A 217 21.37 -25.75 9.99
CA ALA A 217 20.56 -26.90 9.60
C ALA A 217 20.56 -27.17 8.08
N GLY A 218 21.35 -26.42 7.30
CA GLY A 218 21.50 -26.61 5.85
C GLY A 218 20.53 -25.82 4.98
N LYS A 219 19.72 -24.91 5.56
CA LYS A 219 18.82 -24.05 4.78
C LYS A 219 19.59 -22.96 4.02
N HIS A 220 19.14 -22.67 2.81
CA HIS A 220 19.60 -21.53 2.03
C HIS A 220 18.87 -20.27 2.50
N ILE A 221 19.61 -19.26 2.96
CA ILE A 221 19.03 -18.05 3.55
C ILE A 221 19.09 -16.90 2.56
N VAL A 222 17.92 -16.44 2.12
CA VAL A 222 17.74 -15.22 1.35
C VAL A 222 17.14 -14.16 2.26
N VAL A 223 17.68 -12.95 2.24
CA VAL A 223 17.24 -11.84 3.09
C VAL A 223 16.45 -10.83 2.27
N GLY A 224 15.19 -10.64 2.63
CA GLY A 224 14.33 -9.55 2.16
C GLY A 224 14.44 -8.36 3.09
N LEU A 225 15.26 -7.38 2.72
CA LEU A 225 15.50 -6.19 3.54
C LEU A 225 14.29 -5.27 3.61
N HIS A 226 13.94 -4.85 4.83
CA HIS A 226 13.15 -3.65 5.03
C HIS A 226 13.91 -2.43 4.47
N PRO A 227 13.24 -1.45 3.82
CA PRO A 227 13.91 -0.28 3.22
C PRO A 227 14.77 0.56 4.17
N ARG A 228 14.53 0.46 5.48
CA ARG A 228 15.24 1.18 6.55
C ARG A 228 16.20 0.29 7.36
N GLU A 229 16.39 -0.97 6.96
CA GLU A 229 17.30 -1.87 7.67
C GLU A 229 18.76 -1.55 7.33
N ASN A 230 19.67 -1.80 8.28
CA ASN A 230 21.11 -1.76 8.04
C ASN A 230 21.56 -3.04 7.31
N PRO A 231 21.98 -2.98 6.03
CA PRO A 231 22.38 -4.18 5.27
C PRO A 231 23.60 -4.88 5.86
N ALA A 232 24.46 -4.17 6.59
CA ALA A 232 25.69 -4.73 7.15
C ALA A 232 25.41 -5.85 8.17
N LEU A 233 24.27 -5.80 8.88
CA LEU A 233 23.84 -6.84 9.82
C LEU A 233 23.60 -8.18 9.13
N TRP A 234 23.28 -8.15 7.84
CA TRP A 234 22.87 -9.30 7.04
C TRP A 234 23.94 -9.72 6.02
N SER A 235 25.12 -9.10 6.06
CA SER A 235 26.20 -9.25 5.06
C SER A 235 26.75 -10.68 4.89
N ARG A 236 26.47 -11.59 5.83
CA ARG A 236 26.85 -13.02 5.75
C ARG A 236 25.87 -13.88 4.94
N TYR A 237 24.73 -13.33 4.55
CA TYR A 237 23.65 -14.02 3.84
C TYR A 237 23.45 -13.45 2.44
N GLU A 238 22.71 -14.17 1.59
CA GLU A 238 22.27 -13.63 0.31
C GLU A 238 21.22 -12.54 0.55
N ILE A 239 21.51 -11.30 0.18
CA ILE A 239 20.52 -10.21 0.21
C ILE A 239 19.80 -10.17 -1.15
N SER A 240 18.48 -10.26 -1.13
CA SER A 240 17.67 -10.21 -2.35
C SER A 240 17.85 -8.86 -3.05
N PRO A 241 18.09 -8.84 -4.39
CA PRO A 241 18.17 -7.60 -5.16
C PRO A 241 16.78 -7.02 -5.49
N VAL A 242 15.71 -7.77 -5.21
CA VAL A 242 14.31 -7.37 -5.42
C VAL A 242 13.59 -7.23 -4.09
N PRO A 243 12.48 -6.45 -4.02
CA PRO A 243 11.74 -6.26 -2.79
C PRO A 243 11.22 -7.59 -2.22
N SER A 244 11.02 -7.65 -0.90
CA SER A 244 10.72 -8.90 -0.17
C SER A 244 9.50 -9.66 -0.71
N LEU A 245 8.48 -8.95 -1.19
CA LEU A 245 7.32 -9.58 -1.80
C LEU A 245 7.68 -10.32 -3.11
N GLN A 246 8.56 -9.77 -3.95
CA GLN A 246 9.03 -10.47 -5.15
C GLN A 246 10.03 -11.58 -4.80
N ALA A 247 10.87 -11.35 -3.79
CA ALA A 247 11.83 -12.34 -3.30
C ALA A 247 11.13 -13.61 -2.78
N SER A 248 9.92 -13.48 -2.21
CA SER A 248 9.20 -14.62 -1.66
C SER A 248 8.86 -15.69 -2.69
N ALA A 249 8.82 -15.35 -3.98
CA ALA A 249 8.61 -16.31 -5.06
C ALA A 249 9.57 -17.52 -4.99
N ARG A 250 10.81 -17.28 -4.51
CA ARG A 250 11.90 -18.26 -4.44
C ARG A 250 11.91 -19.08 -3.16
N ALA A 251 11.13 -18.69 -2.14
CA ALA A 251 11.20 -19.31 -0.83
C ALA A 251 10.09 -20.34 -0.62
N GLU A 252 10.41 -21.42 0.07
CA GLU A 252 9.42 -22.40 0.56
C GLU A 252 8.64 -21.82 1.75
N VAL A 253 9.33 -21.03 2.58
CA VAL A 253 8.80 -20.41 3.80
C VAL A 253 9.47 -19.05 4.01
N ALA A 254 8.74 -18.09 4.56
CA ALA A 254 9.32 -16.85 5.06
C ALA A 254 9.28 -16.78 6.59
N ILE A 255 10.28 -16.17 7.20
CA ILE A 255 10.39 -15.97 8.64
C ILE A 255 10.84 -14.54 8.95
N GLY A 256 10.24 -13.89 9.93
CA GLY A 256 10.58 -12.49 10.22
C GLY A 256 9.85 -11.90 11.40
N ILE A 257 10.09 -10.62 11.67
CA ILE A 257 9.28 -9.87 12.63
C ILE A 257 7.95 -9.50 11.94
N PRO A 258 6.77 -9.88 12.49
CA PRO A 258 5.48 -9.63 11.86
C PRO A 258 5.26 -8.15 11.47
N GLY A 259 4.78 -7.93 10.25
CA GLY A 259 4.56 -6.59 9.69
C GLY A 259 3.69 -6.61 8.43
N THR A 260 3.49 -5.46 7.78
CA THR A 260 2.58 -5.29 6.62
C THR A 260 2.85 -6.29 5.48
N VAL A 261 4.10 -6.74 5.32
CA VAL A 261 4.49 -7.64 4.22
C VAL A 261 4.01 -9.09 4.44
N PHE A 262 3.73 -9.50 5.69
CA PHE A 262 3.36 -10.88 6.02
C PHE A 262 2.06 -11.33 5.32
N PRO A 263 0.94 -10.58 5.42
CA PRO A 263 -0.26 -10.87 4.64
C PRO A 263 0.00 -10.97 3.12
N LEU A 264 0.88 -10.12 2.58
CA LEU A 264 1.16 -10.08 1.15
C LEU A 264 1.93 -11.32 0.68
N ILE A 265 2.87 -11.79 1.50
CA ILE A 265 3.65 -13.01 1.23
C ILE A 265 2.78 -14.25 1.36
N ALA A 266 1.91 -14.31 2.37
CA ALA A 266 0.91 -15.38 2.47
C ALA A 266 -0.05 -15.39 1.27
N ALA A 267 -0.46 -14.21 0.78
CA ALA A 267 -1.26 -14.07 -0.43
C ALA A 267 -0.53 -14.55 -1.70
N ALA A 268 0.81 -14.45 -1.73
CA ALA A 268 1.64 -15.01 -2.79
C ALA A 268 1.84 -16.53 -2.67
N GLY A 269 1.18 -17.19 -1.69
CA GLY A 269 1.22 -18.63 -1.51
C GLY A 269 2.40 -19.13 -0.67
N VAL A 270 3.12 -18.24 0.03
CA VAL A 270 4.28 -18.58 0.85
C VAL A 270 3.89 -18.50 2.33
N PRO A 271 3.99 -19.59 3.10
CA PRO A 271 3.70 -19.57 4.54
C PRO A 271 4.72 -18.69 5.28
N VAL A 272 4.25 -18.06 6.37
CA VAL A 272 5.07 -17.12 7.16
C VAL A 272 5.17 -17.57 8.62
N VAL A 273 6.37 -17.46 9.20
CA VAL A 273 6.67 -17.70 10.62
C VAL A 273 7.00 -16.37 11.29
N GLY A 274 6.36 -16.08 12.42
CA GLY A 274 6.54 -14.83 13.15
C GLY A 274 7.56 -14.93 14.28
N CYS A 275 8.62 -14.12 14.24
CA CYS A 275 9.53 -13.90 15.35
C CYS A 275 8.94 -12.84 16.29
N VAL A 276 8.56 -13.24 17.51
CA VAL A 276 7.87 -12.37 18.47
C VAL A 276 8.74 -12.16 19.70
N ASP A 277 9.36 -10.99 19.79
CA ASP A 277 9.97 -10.50 21.04
C ASP A 277 8.85 -10.09 22.02
N PRO A 278 8.96 -10.34 23.34
CA PRO A 278 7.93 -9.94 24.31
C PRO A 278 7.63 -8.44 24.35
N ARG A 279 8.54 -7.60 23.84
CA ARG A 279 8.36 -6.14 23.72
C ARG A 279 7.67 -5.73 22.42
N LEU A 280 7.50 -6.65 21.47
CA LEU A 280 6.85 -6.38 20.21
C LEU A 280 5.35 -6.17 20.44
N VAL A 281 4.84 -5.04 19.95
CA VAL A 281 3.41 -4.73 19.92
C VAL A 281 2.99 -4.65 18.47
N VAL A 282 2.30 -5.67 18.00
CA VAL A 282 1.78 -5.77 16.63
C VAL A 282 0.31 -6.16 16.67
N PRO A 283 -0.51 -5.75 15.69
CA PRO A 283 -1.90 -6.15 15.63
C PRO A 283 -2.09 -7.68 15.53
N ASP A 284 -3.08 -8.21 16.26
CA ASP A 284 -3.41 -9.65 16.27
C ASP A 284 -3.62 -10.25 14.89
N TYR A 285 -4.14 -9.46 13.94
CA TYR A 285 -4.37 -9.94 12.58
C TYR A 285 -3.07 -10.25 11.81
N LEU A 286 -1.96 -9.60 12.16
CA LEU A 286 -0.63 -9.92 11.60
C LEU A 286 -0.04 -11.16 12.25
N LEU A 287 -0.43 -11.49 13.49
CA LEU A 287 -0.06 -12.74 14.14
C LEU A 287 -0.89 -13.90 13.57
N ALA A 288 -2.18 -13.67 13.31
CA ALA A 288 -3.11 -14.67 12.81
C ALA A 288 -2.73 -15.25 11.43
N VAL A 289 -2.00 -14.49 10.60
CA VAL A 289 -1.52 -14.99 9.29
C VAL A 289 -0.27 -15.88 9.42
N CYS A 290 0.39 -15.86 10.57
CA CYS A 290 1.57 -16.68 10.80
C CYS A 290 1.17 -18.15 11.03
N SER A 291 1.87 -19.06 10.37
CA SER A 291 1.72 -20.50 10.60
C SER A 291 2.07 -20.88 12.04
N SER A 292 3.05 -20.19 12.60
CA SER A 292 3.53 -20.35 13.97
C SER A 292 4.25 -19.08 14.41
N LEU A 293 4.38 -18.91 15.73
CA LEU A 293 5.16 -17.84 16.35
C LEU A 293 6.32 -18.46 17.11
N ILE A 294 7.51 -17.88 16.97
CA ILE A 294 8.70 -18.28 17.72
C ILE A 294 9.11 -17.18 18.70
N GLY A 295 9.48 -17.58 19.90
CA GLY A 295 10.09 -16.74 20.93
C GLY A 295 11.58 -17.02 21.12
N THR A 296 12.10 -18.13 20.57
CA THR A 296 13.51 -18.51 20.65
C THR A 296 14.05 -19.03 19.32
N ALA A 297 15.36 -18.91 19.10
CA ALA A 297 16.00 -19.39 17.87
C ALA A 297 15.91 -20.91 17.67
N ALA A 298 15.82 -21.68 18.77
CA ALA A 298 15.71 -23.14 18.72
C ALA A 298 14.38 -23.61 18.09
N GLU A 299 13.35 -22.76 18.10
CA GLU A 299 12.04 -23.06 17.52
C GLU A 299 12.01 -22.83 16.00
N ALA A 300 13.01 -22.14 15.43
CA ALA A 300 13.00 -21.71 14.03
C ALA A 300 12.93 -22.87 13.04
N LEU A 301 13.77 -23.90 13.21
CA LEU A 301 13.80 -25.05 12.29
C LEU A 301 12.48 -25.84 12.32
N PRO A 302 11.97 -26.32 13.48
CA PRO A 302 10.67 -26.98 13.54
C PRO A 302 9.52 -26.14 12.98
N ALA A 303 9.53 -24.83 13.24
CA ALA A 303 8.51 -23.91 12.75
C ALA A 303 8.54 -23.78 11.21
N VAL A 304 9.73 -23.70 10.61
CA VAL A 304 9.90 -23.65 9.15
C VAL A 304 9.51 -24.98 8.50
N GLU A 305 9.91 -26.12 9.06
CA GLU A 305 9.63 -27.45 8.49
C GLU A 305 8.13 -27.81 8.48
N THR A 306 7.35 -27.22 9.39
CA THR A 306 5.91 -27.49 9.53
C THR A 306 5.03 -26.33 9.04
N ALA A 307 5.64 -25.30 8.46
CA ALA A 307 4.93 -24.09 8.06
C ALA A 307 3.88 -24.38 6.97
N ALA A 308 2.66 -23.88 7.19
CA ALA A 308 1.56 -23.99 6.25
C ALA A 308 0.85 -22.65 6.09
N LEU A 309 0.13 -22.48 4.98
CA LEU A 309 -0.72 -21.31 4.79
C LEU A 309 -1.84 -21.31 5.84
N PRO A 310 -2.26 -20.13 6.33
CA PRO A 310 -3.38 -20.04 7.25
C PRO A 310 -4.68 -20.49 6.57
N ASP A 311 -5.71 -20.74 7.38
CA ASP A 311 -7.04 -21.07 6.87
C ASP A 311 -7.52 -20.03 5.85
N PRO A 312 -8.21 -20.45 4.76
CA PRO A 312 -8.65 -19.52 3.71
C PRO A 312 -9.48 -18.34 4.22
N GLY A 313 -10.30 -18.54 5.27
CA GLY A 313 -11.08 -17.48 5.90
C GLY A 313 -10.23 -16.44 6.64
N VAL A 314 -9.13 -16.88 7.27
CA VAL A 314 -8.14 -15.97 7.87
C VAL A 314 -7.42 -15.19 6.78
N LEU A 315 -7.00 -15.87 5.71
CA LEU A 315 -6.33 -15.23 4.58
C LEU A 315 -7.25 -14.17 3.93
N GLU A 316 -8.52 -14.47 3.70
CA GLU A 316 -9.49 -13.51 3.16
C GLU A 316 -9.67 -12.29 4.07
N ASP A 317 -9.84 -12.49 5.39
CA ASP A 317 -10.04 -11.42 6.36
C ASP A 317 -8.80 -10.51 6.50
N VAL A 318 -7.60 -11.09 6.44
CA VAL A 318 -6.31 -10.42 6.66
C VAL A 318 -5.74 -9.78 5.40
N VAL A 319 -5.89 -10.40 4.23
CA VAL A 319 -5.36 -9.91 2.95
C VAL A 319 -6.37 -8.99 2.25
N GLY A 320 -7.65 -9.35 2.30
CA GLY A 320 -8.68 -8.70 1.50
C GLY A 320 -8.55 -8.99 0.01
N PRO A 321 -9.17 -8.15 -0.85
CA PRO A 321 -9.16 -8.35 -2.29
C PRO A 321 -7.74 -8.32 -2.90
N ILE A 322 -7.42 -9.34 -3.69
CA ILE A 322 -6.17 -9.44 -4.46
C ILE A 322 -6.39 -8.92 -5.88
N GLY A 323 -5.48 -8.08 -6.37
CA GLY A 323 -5.49 -7.58 -7.74
C GLY A 323 -6.51 -6.47 -8.02
N GLY A 324 -6.11 -5.44 -8.78
CA GLY A 324 -6.93 -4.26 -9.07
C GLY A 324 -7.15 -3.33 -7.87
N SER A 325 -6.33 -3.47 -6.84
CA SER A 325 -6.39 -2.72 -5.58
C SER A 325 -6.02 -1.26 -5.76
N ALA A 326 -4.98 -0.95 -6.56
CA ALA A 326 -4.62 0.42 -6.89
C ALA A 326 -5.78 1.13 -7.60
N ALA A 327 -6.43 0.44 -8.54
CA ALA A 327 -7.57 0.99 -9.27
C ALA A 327 -8.76 1.28 -8.35
N ARG A 328 -9.12 0.31 -7.48
CA ARG A 328 -10.18 0.50 -6.47
C ARG A 328 -9.88 1.65 -5.52
N LEU A 329 -8.64 1.73 -5.01
CA LEU A 329 -8.22 2.82 -4.12
C LEU A 329 -8.34 4.17 -4.82
N LEU A 330 -7.73 4.33 -5.99
CA LEU A 330 -7.80 5.59 -6.74
C LEU A 330 -9.25 5.97 -7.09
N ASP A 331 -10.12 5.02 -7.48
CA ASP A 331 -11.54 5.32 -7.70
C ASP A 331 -12.23 5.89 -6.45
N THR A 332 -11.88 5.39 -5.26
CA THR A 332 -12.43 5.91 -4.01
C THR A 332 -11.89 7.31 -3.69
N TRP A 333 -10.60 7.55 -3.89
CA TRP A 333 -10.02 8.88 -3.72
C TRP A 333 -10.59 9.88 -4.71
N GLY A 334 -10.71 9.54 -5.99
CA GLY A 334 -11.29 10.42 -7.01
C GLY A 334 -12.73 10.82 -6.70
N ARG A 335 -13.52 9.94 -6.08
CA ARG A 335 -14.86 10.30 -5.58
C ARG A 335 -14.80 11.24 -4.37
N ALA A 336 -13.88 11.02 -3.44
CA ALA A 336 -13.71 11.86 -2.26
C ALA A 336 -13.19 13.28 -2.59
N ALA A 337 -12.38 13.40 -3.65
CA ALA A 337 -11.81 14.64 -4.14
C ALA A 337 -12.82 15.57 -4.85
N ARG A 338 -13.98 15.06 -5.26
CA ARG A 338 -15.01 15.88 -5.92
C ARG A 338 -15.62 16.88 -4.93
N PRO A 339 -15.94 18.12 -5.36
CA PRO A 339 -16.75 19.02 -4.57
C PRO A 339 -18.07 18.35 -4.19
N ARG A 340 -18.57 18.61 -2.97
CA ARG A 340 -19.96 18.28 -2.65
C ARG A 340 -20.82 19.31 -3.37
N HIS A 341 -21.77 18.84 -4.18
CA HIS A 341 -22.88 19.68 -4.58
C HIS A 341 -23.84 19.65 -3.40
N ASP A 342 -23.87 20.74 -2.65
CA ASP A 342 -24.91 21.01 -1.65
C ASP A 342 -26.22 21.38 -2.36
#